data_AF-A0A5J5F7E0-F1
#
_entry.id   AF-A0A5J5F7E0-F1
#
_cell.length_a   1.000
_cell.length_b   1.000
_cell.length_c   1.000
_cell.angle_alpha   90.00
_cell.angle_beta   90.00
_cell.angle_gamma   90.00
#
_symmetry.space_group_name_H-M   'P 1'
#
loop_
_entity.id
_entity.type
_entity.pdbx_description
1 polymer ?
#
loop_
_entity_poly.entity_id
_entity_poly.type
_entity_poly.pdbx_seq_one_letter_code
_entity_poly.pdbx_strand_id
1 'polypeptide(L)'
;MPPTTATTTPLSTLPVEILLSIIAAVMHGEDDDIGTAIRTHVRRFRHASAAVYRVWRAHKTALMSRVALERLALLKIRARLIRRRQVRARLRHCVWLASMRLRRNIDDRFDWFAVVQVLANSAASLADCAAAVIRIRIFHLKCFLSPGYMPCELDWTDPWKRNDL
;
A
#
# COMPACT_ATOMS: atom_id res chain seq x y z
N MET A 1 15.49 33.92 35.00
CA MET A 1 14.49 33.42 34.02
C MET A 1 13.51 32.52 34.76
N PRO A 2 12.19 32.72 34.65
CA PRO A 2 11.25 31.81 35.30
C PRO A 2 11.25 30.47 34.54
N PRO A 3 11.22 29.33 35.24
CA PRO A 3 11.07 28.03 34.59
C PRO A 3 9.66 27.96 34.00
N THR A 4 9.57 27.82 32.67
CA THR A 4 8.32 27.51 31.98
C THR A 4 7.94 26.08 32.37
N THR A 5 7.16 25.91 33.44
CA THR A 5 6.52 24.63 33.76
C THR A 5 5.48 24.36 32.66
N ALA A 6 5.89 23.62 31.63
CA ALA A 6 4.98 23.05 30.66
C ALA A 6 4.07 22.07 31.43
N THR A 7 2.85 22.52 31.74
CA THR A 7 1.80 21.69 32.35
C THR A 7 1.54 20.51 31.41
N THR A 8 2.16 19.37 31.70
CA THR A 8 2.00 18.15 30.92
C THR A 8 0.64 17.56 31.29
N THR A 9 -0.36 17.79 30.46
CA THR A 9 -1.69 17.20 30.64
C THR A 9 -1.59 15.68 30.52
N PRO A 10 -1.97 14.92 31.55
CA PRO A 10 -1.86 13.46 31.52
C PRO A 10 -2.83 12.87 30.49
N LEU A 11 -2.42 11.82 29.79
CA LEU A 11 -3.26 11.12 28.78
C LEU A 11 -4.62 10.65 29.32
N SER A 12 -4.76 10.50 30.64
CA SER A 12 -6.01 10.10 31.30
C SER A 12 -7.10 11.17 31.26
N THR A 13 -6.76 12.43 31.04
CA THR A 13 -7.72 13.55 30.96
C THR A 13 -8.13 13.87 29.52
N LEU A 14 -7.57 13.17 28.53
CA LEU A 14 -7.92 13.38 27.13
C LEU A 14 -9.28 12.74 26.81
N PRO A 15 -10.13 13.41 26.01
CA PRO A 15 -11.33 12.80 25.43
C PRO A 15 -11.00 11.52 24.65
N VAL A 16 -11.96 10.58 24.64
CA VAL A 16 -11.81 9.27 23.99
C VAL A 16 -11.51 9.43 22.50
N GLU A 17 -12.11 10.43 21.84
CA GLU A 17 -11.93 10.74 20.43
C GLU A 17 -10.48 11.13 20.11
N ILE A 18 -9.83 11.87 21.02
CA ILE A 18 -8.42 12.26 20.89
C ILE A 18 -7.54 11.02 21.07
N LEU A 19 -7.84 10.18 22.06
CA LEU A 19 -7.11 8.92 22.27
C LEU A 19 -7.22 7.98 21.06
N LEU A 20 -8.41 7.84 20.47
CA LEU A 20 -8.63 7.07 19.25
C LEU A 20 -7.83 7.65 18.07
N SER A 21 -7.78 8.97 17.94
CA SER A 21 -7.02 9.62 16.86
C SER A 21 -5.52 9.42 17.03
N ILE A 22 -5.00 9.49 18.26
CA ILE A 22 -3.59 9.19 18.55
C ILE A 22 -3.27 7.72 18.22
N ILE A 23 -4.11 6.78 18.65
CA ILE A 23 -3.92 5.36 18.35
C ILE A 23 -3.95 5.12 16.83
N ALA A 24 -4.89 5.72 16.11
CA ALA A 24 -4.98 5.62 14.66
C ALA A 24 -3.72 6.19 13.97
N ALA A 25 -3.23 7.35 14.42
CA ALA A 25 -1.99 7.94 13.92
C ALA A 25 -0.78 7.02 14.15
N VAL A 26 -0.68 6.39 15.33
CA VAL A 26 0.36 5.39 15.63
C VAL A 26 0.27 4.19 14.68
N MET A 27 -0.95 3.77 14.32
CA MET A 27 -1.16 2.68 13.36
C MET A 27 -0.89 3.07 11.90
N HIS A 28 -0.88 4.37 11.60
CA HIS A 28 -0.49 4.90 10.29
C HIS A 28 1.02 5.01 10.09
N GLY A 29 1.82 4.69 11.11
CA GLY A 29 3.29 4.74 11.06
C GLY A 29 3.88 4.29 9.72
N GLU A 30 4.83 5.08 9.23
CA GLU A 30 5.35 4.99 7.87
C GLU A 30 5.89 3.58 7.59
N ASP A 31 5.39 2.98 6.51
CA ASP A 31 5.78 1.70 5.92
C ASP A 31 5.44 0.38 6.64
N ASP A 32 5.06 0.40 7.92
CA ASP A 32 4.67 -0.83 8.61
C ASP A 32 3.25 -1.30 8.23
N ASP A 33 3.07 -2.61 8.00
CA ASP A 33 1.74 -3.23 7.98
C ASP A 33 0.99 -2.92 9.29
N ILE A 34 -0.34 -2.80 9.23
CA ILE A 34 -1.19 -2.53 10.40
C ILE A 34 -0.85 -3.51 11.54
N GLY A 35 -0.63 -4.78 11.21
CA GLY A 35 -0.23 -5.81 12.18
C GLY A 35 1.11 -5.50 12.86
N THR A 36 2.10 -5.03 12.11
CA THR A 36 3.40 -4.62 12.66
C THR A 36 3.25 -3.44 13.58
N ALA A 37 2.57 -2.37 13.14
CA ALA A 37 2.36 -1.16 13.94
C ALA A 37 1.63 -1.45 15.26
N ILE A 38 0.68 -2.39 15.25
CA ILE A 38 0.01 -2.86 16.47
C ILE A 38 0.99 -3.54 17.43
N ARG A 39 1.83 -4.44 16.90
CA ARG A 39 2.76 -5.25 17.70
C ARG A 39 3.89 -4.41 18.29
N THR A 40 4.41 -3.45 17.53
CA THR A 40 5.58 -2.63 17.90
C THR A 40 5.18 -1.41 18.71
N HIS A 41 4.21 -0.63 18.24
CA HIS A 41 3.90 0.70 18.78
C HIS A 41 2.66 0.70 19.66
N VAL A 42 1.51 0.21 19.16
CA VAL A 42 0.26 0.22 19.93
C VAL A 42 0.38 -0.65 21.18
N ARG A 43 1.10 -1.78 21.12
CA ARG A 43 1.40 -2.59 22.32
C ARG A 43 2.11 -1.76 23.40
N ARG A 44 3.19 -1.07 23.06
CA ARG A 44 3.93 -0.23 24.02
C ARG A 44 3.05 0.89 24.57
N PHE A 45 2.27 1.53 23.70
CA PHE A 45 1.39 2.62 24.10
C PHE A 45 0.27 2.18 25.07
N ARG A 46 -0.31 0.99 24.86
CA ARG A 46 -1.28 0.40 25.78
C ARG A 46 -0.69 0.05 27.15
N HIS A 47 0.57 -0.38 27.19
CA HIS A 47 1.26 -0.66 28.46
C HIS A 47 1.59 0.63 29.22
N ALA A 48 1.81 1.74 28.52
CA ALA A 48 2.12 3.02 29.13
C ALA A 48 0.90 3.75 29.73
N SER A 49 -0.33 3.40 29.34
CA SER A 49 -1.53 4.10 29.82
C SER A 49 -2.76 3.18 29.93
N ALA A 50 -3.34 3.12 31.13
CA ALA A 50 -4.58 2.38 31.40
C ALA A 50 -5.77 2.93 30.61
N ALA A 51 -5.84 4.25 30.37
CA ALA A 51 -6.88 4.86 29.56
C ALA A 51 -6.82 4.38 28.11
N VAL A 52 -5.61 4.38 27.54
CA VAL A 52 -5.35 3.86 26.18
C VAL A 52 -5.70 2.38 26.08
N TYR A 53 -5.35 1.56 27.09
CA TYR A 53 -5.72 0.15 27.13
C TYR A 53 -7.25 -0.06 27.09
N ARG A 54 -8.00 0.71 27.89
CA ARG A 54 -9.48 0.62 27.93
C ARG A 54 -10.11 1.02 26.59
N VAL A 55 -9.69 2.16 26.03
CA VAL A 55 -10.15 2.64 24.72
C VAL A 55 -9.83 1.63 23.63
N TRP A 56 -8.61 1.10 23.61
CA TRP A 56 -8.21 0.05 22.66
C TRP A 56 -9.11 -1.19 22.79
N ARG A 57 -9.32 -1.68 24.01
CA ARG A 57 -10.11 -2.91 24.24
C ARG A 57 -11.55 -2.76 23.73
N ALA A 58 -12.16 -1.59 23.91
CA ALA A 58 -13.51 -1.30 23.45
C ALA A 58 -13.62 -1.08 21.93
N HIS A 59 -12.64 -0.39 21.32
CA HIS A 59 -12.76 0.11 19.95
C HIS A 59 -11.83 -0.55 18.92
N LYS A 60 -11.05 -1.59 19.30
CA LYS A 60 -10.03 -2.19 18.43
C LYS A 60 -10.53 -2.55 17.03
N THR A 61 -11.71 -3.14 16.91
CA THR A 61 -12.24 -3.64 15.62
C THR A 61 -12.66 -2.49 14.71
N ALA A 62 -13.39 -1.52 15.25
CA ALA A 62 -13.79 -0.32 14.54
C ALA A 62 -12.57 0.51 14.12
N LEU A 63 -11.58 0.63 15.00
CA LEU A 63 -10.36 1.36 14.73
C LEU A 63 -9.48 0.66 13.68
N MET A 64 -9.33 -0.66 13.73
CA MET A 64 -8.66 -1.44 12.68
C MET A 64 -9.36 -1.29 11.33
N SER A 65 -10.71 -1.37 11.30
CA SER A 65 -11.49 -1.20 10.07
C SER A 65 -11.31 0.19 9.48
N ARG A 66 -11.39 1.23 10.32
CA ARG A 66 -11.18 2.63 9.92
C ARG A 66 -9.80 2.85 9.33
N VAL A 67 -8.74 2.43 10.03
CA VAL A 67 -7.35 2.59 9.56
C VAL A 67 -7.12 1.81 8.27
N ALA A 68 -7.69 0.61 8.14
CA ALA A 68 -7.61 -0.20 6.93
C ALA A 68 -8.27 0.48 5.73
N LEU A 69 -9.45 1.08 5.92
CA LEU A 69 -10.14 1.85 4.87
C LEU A 69 -9.36 3.09 4.45
N GLU A 70 -8.84 3.85 5.41
CA GLU A 70 -8.00 5.03 5.15
C GLU A 70 -6.74 4.63 4.36
N ARG A 71 -6.07 3.54 4.73
CA ARG A 71 -4.90 3.01 4.01
C ARG A 71 -5.25 2.48 2.62
N LEU A 72 -6.41 1.83 2.46
CA LEU A 72 -6.91 1.40 1.14
C LEU A 72 -7.17 2.59 0.22
N ALA A 73 -7.73 3.68 0.73
CA ALA A 73 -7.95 4.89 -0.05
C ALA A 73 -6.62 5.49 -0.57
N LEU A 74 -5.59 5.53 0.28
CA LEU A 74 -4.24 5.97 -0.11
C LEU A 74 -3.60 5.01 -1.12
N LEU A 75 -3.72 3.70 -0.89
CA LEU A 75 -3.20 2.68 -1.82
C LEU A 75 -3.89 2.74 -3.18
N LYS A 76 -5.18 3.06 -3.27
CA LYS A 76 -5.90 3.20 -4.55
C LYS A 76 -5.24 4.25 -5.45
N ILE A 77 -4.81 5.37 -4.89
CA ILE A 77 -4.09 6.44 -5.62
C ILE A 77 -2.74 5.90 -6.14
N ARG A 78 -1.96 5.26 -5.27
CA ARG A 78 -0.66 4.67 -5.63
C ARG A 78 -0.80 3.55 -6.66
N ALA A 79 -1.81 2.70 -6.52
CA ALA A 79 -2.14 1.61 -7.45
C ALA A 79 -2.43 2.15 -8.85
N ARG A 80 -3.22 3.22 -8.95
CA ARG A 80 -3.52 3.88 -10.23
C ARG A 80 -2.25 4.43 -10.89
N LEU A 81 -1.35 5.05 -10.11
CA LEU A 81 -0.08 5.55 -10.63
C LEU A 81 0.81 4.42 -11.14
N ILE A 82 0.97 3.35 -10.36
CA ILE A 82 1.79 2.19 -10.73
C ILE A 82 1.21 1.49 -11.95
N ARG A 83 -0.12 1.32 -12.03
CA ARG A 83 -0.78 0.74 -13.20
C ARG A 83 -0.52 1.55 -14.46
N ARG A 84 -0.60 2.88 -14.39
CA ARG A 84 -0.27 3.76 -15.53
C ARG A 84 1.19 3.58 -15.97
N ARG A 85 2.12 3.48 -15.02
CA ARG A 85 3.54 3.22 -15.32
C ARG A 85 3.73 1.84 -15.96
N GLN A 86 3.09 0.81 -15.42
CA GLN A 86 3.13 -0.56 -15.93
C GLN A 86 2.60 -0.65 -17.37
N VAL A 87 1.42 -0.08 -17.63
CA VAL A 87 0.83 -0.04 -18.98
C VAL A 87 1.74 0.68 -19.96
N ARG A 88 2.27 1.86 -19.58
CA ARG A 88 3.20 2.62 -20.43
C ARG A 88 4.50 1.87 -20.68
N ALA A 89 5.07 1.21 -19.66
CA ALA A 89 6.29 0.42 -19.80
C ALA A 89 6.09 -0.75 -20.76
N ARG A 90 4.98 -1.49 -20.61
CA ARG A 90 4.61 -2.59 -21.51
C ARG A 90 4.37 -2.12 -22.94
N LEU A 91 3.62 -1.03 -23.12
CA LEU A 91 3.38 -0.47 -24.46
C LEU A 91 4.68 -0.02 -25.13
N ARG A 92 5.55 0.70 -24.41
CA ARG A 92 6.88 1.09 -24.90
C ARG A 92 7.71 -0.12 -25.28
N HIS A 93 7.69 -1.17 -24.46
CA HIS A 93 8.39 -2.41 -24.76
C HIS A 93 7.85 -3.09 -26.03
N CYS A 94 6.54 -3.20 -26.20
CA CYS A 94 5.93 -3.77 -27.40
C CYS A 94 6.25 -2.96 -28.67
N VAL A 95 6.12 -1.63 -28.61
CA VAL A 95 6.45 -0.74 -29.74
C VAL A 95 7.93 -0.85 -30.09
N TRP A 96 8.80 -0.90 -29.08
CA TRP A 96 10.23 -1.10 -29.29
C TRP A 96 10.56 -2.47 -29.89
N LEU A 97 9.96 -3.55 -29.40
CA LEU A 97 10.14 -4.88 -30.00
C LEU A 97 9.70 -4.91 -31.46
N ALA A 98 8.57 -4.27 -31.78
CA ALA A 98 8.08 -4.18 -33.15
C ALA A 98 9.03 -3.37 -34.05
N SER A 99 9.50 -2.20 -33.59
CA SER A 99 10.43 -1.36 -34.36
C SER A 99 11.79 -2.04 -34.56
N MET A 100 12.30 -2.75 -33.56
CA MET A 100 13.54 -3.50 -33.70
C MET A 100 13.39 -4.71 -34.62
N ARG A 101 12.26 -5.44 -34.59
CA ARG A 101 11.98 -6.52 -35.55
C ARG A 101 11.97 -6.00 -37.00
N LEU A 102 11.41 -4.82 -37.23
CA LEU A 102 11.44 -4.15 -38.54
C LEU A 102 12.86 -3.73 -38.93
N ARG A 103 13.65 -3.23 -37.98
CA ARG A 103 15.02 -2.74 -38.21
C ARG A 103 16.06 -3.86 -38.39
N ARG A 104 15.87 -5.01 -37.73
CA ARG A 104 16.77 -6.17 -37.83
C ARG A 104 16.79 -6.79 -39.23
N ASN A 105 15.76 -6.54 -40.04
CA ASN A 105 15.77 -6.87 -41.48
C ASN A 105 16.73 -5.98 -42.30
N ILE A 106 17.33 -4.94 -41.72
CA ILE A 106 18.07 -3.89 -42.44
C ILE A 106 19.57 -3.86 -42.05
N ASP A 107 19.96 -4.28 -40.85
CA ASP A 107 21.32 -4.03 -40.33
C ASP A 107 21.87 -5.20 -39.49
N ASP A 108 23.05 -5.69 -39.86
CA ASP A 108 23.68 -6.94 -39.36
C ASP A 108 24.79 -6.69 -38.31
N ARG A 109 24.82 -5.51 -37.69
CA ARG A 109 25.92 -5.10 -36.80
C ARG A 109 25.51 -4.96 -35.33
N PHE A 110 26.23 -5.72 -34.50
CA PHE A 110 26.43 -5.58 -33.05
C PHE A 110 25.23 -5.88 -32.14
N ASP A 111 25.49 -6.65 -31.07
CA ASP A 111 24.52 -7.19 -30.10
C ASP A 111 23.90 -6.15 -29.15
N TRP A 112 23.87 -4.88 -29.57
CA TRP A 112 23.15 -3.79 -28.90
C TRP A 112 21.66 -4.11 -28.73
N PHE A 113 21.11 -4.93 -29.63
CA PHE A 113 19.77 -5.48 -29.52
C PHE A 113 19.56 -6.24 -28.20
N ALA A 114 20.46 -7.15 -27.82
CA ALA A 114 20.33 -7.92 -26.59
C ALA A 114 20.41 -7.02 -25.34
N VAL A 115 21.36 -6.09 -25.30
CA VAL A 115 21.53 -5.14 -24.19
C VAL A 115 20.27 -4.29 -23.98
N VAL A 116 19.72 -3.72 -25.06
CA VAL A 116 18.52 -2.89 -24.97
C VAL A 116 17.26 -3.72 -24.67
N GLN A 117 17.18 -4.96 -25.16
CA GLN A 117 16.11 -5.89 -24.81
C GLN A 117 16.10 -6.19 -23.31
N VAL A 118 17.27 -6.45 -22.72
CA VAL A 118 17.42 -6.67 -21.27
C VAL A 118 16.97 -5.44 -20.49
N LEU A 119 17.36 -4.23 -20.90
CA LEU A 119 16.93 -2.99 -20.23
C LEU A 119 15.40 -2.80 -20.28
N ALA A 120 14.79 -3.06 -21.45
CA ALA A 120 13.34 -2.94 -21.61
C ALA A 120 12.57 -3.99 -20.78
N ASN A 121 13.07 -5.23 -20.73
CA ASN A 121 12.53 -6.29 -19.88
C ASN A 121 12.63 -5.95 -18.39
N SER A 122 13.78 -5.43 -17.96
CA SER A 122 13.99 -4.98 -16.58
C SER A 122 13.03 -3.85 -16.18
N ALA A 123 12.82 -2.88 -17.06
CA ALA A 123 11.87 -1.79 -16.80
C ALA A 123 10.41 -2.29 -16.68
N ALA A 124 10.00 -3.24 -17.53
CA ALA A 124 8.70 -3.88 -17.43
C ALA A 124 8.57 -4.73 -16.15
N SER A 125 9.60 -5.49 -15.81
CA SER A 125 9.68 -6.32 -14.60
C SER A 125 9.58 -5.49 -13.32
N LEU A 126 10.31 -4.37 -13.21
CA LEU A 126 10.23 -3.47 -12.06
C LEU A 126 8.81 -2.91 -11.85
N ALA A 127 8.12 -2.58 -12.94
CA ALA A 127 6.72 -2.12 -12.86
C ALA A 127 5.77 -3.23 -12.39
N ASP A 128 6.02 -4.48 -12.80
CA ASP A 128 5.27 -5.65 -12.36
C ASP A 128 5.53 -5.98 -10.87
N CYS A 129 6.79 -5.93 -10.43
CA CYS A 129 7.15 -6.07 -9.00
C CYS A 129 6.45 -5.01 -8.14
N ALA A 130 6.45 -3.75 -8.59
CA ALA A 130 5.78 -2.67 -7.88
C ALA A 130 4.25 -2.89 -7.79
N ALA A 131 3.64 -3.44 -8.83
CA ALA A 131 2.22 -3.82 -8.81
C ALA A 131 1.96 -4.99 -7.86
N ALA A 132 2.86 -5.98 -7.79
CA ALA A 132 2.75 -7.12 -6.87
C ALA A 132 2.80 -6.67 -5.41
N VAL A 133 3.70 -5.74 -5.05
CA VAL A 133 3.77 -5.17 -3.69
C VAL A 133 2.45 -4.51 -3.30
N ILE A 134 1.82 -3.78 -4.22
CA ILE A 134 0.49 -3.18 -3.95
C ILE A 134 -0.57 -4.26 -3.70
N ARG A 135 -0.58 -5.34 -4.48
CA ARG A 135 -1.53 -6.44 -4.30
C ARG A 135 -1.38 -7.09 -2.93
N ILE A 136 -0.14 -7.37 -2.53
CA ILE A 136 0.16 -7.92 -1.20
C ILE A 136 -0.37 -6.98 -0.11
N ARG A 137 -0.06 -5.67 -0.20
CA ARG A 137 -0.55 -4.68 0.76
C ARG A 137 -2.09 -4.62 0.82
N ILE A 138 -2.79 -4.67 -0.32
CA ILE A 138 -4.25 -4.71 -0.36
C ILE A 138 -4.79 -5.98 0.31
N PHE A 139 -4.19 -7.13 0.03
CA PHE A 139 -4.59 -8.41 0.63
C PHE A 139 -4.49 -8.37 2.16
N HIS A 140 -3.38 -7.87 2.71
CA HIS A 140 -3.22 -7.71 4.15
C HIS A 140 -4.27 -6.75 4.75
N LEU A 141 -4.55 -5.63 4.09
CA LEU A 141 -5.56 -4.68 4.58
C LEU A 141 -6.97 -5.25 4.61
N LYS A 142 -7.32 -6.13 3.66
CA LYS A 142 -8.63 -6.80 3.62
C LYS A 142 -8.88 -7.67 4.86
N CYS A 143 -7.84 -8.26 5.46
CA CYS A 143 -7.97 -9.04 6.69
C CYS A 143 -8.49 -8.23 7.90
N PHE A 144 -8.39 -6.89 7.84
CA PHE A 144 -8.84 -5.99 8.90
C PHE A 144 -10.21 -5.37 8.64
N LEU A 145 -10.79 -5.61 7.47
CA LEU A 145 -12.18 -5.29 7.18
C LEU A 145 -13.03 -6.45 7.69
N SER A 146 -14.05 -6.16 8.51
CA SER A 146 -14.99 -7.10 9.16
C SER A 146 -15.33 -8.37 8.35
N PRO A 147 -15.63 -9.53 8.97
CA PRO A 147 -15.96 -10.79 8.27
C PRO A 147 -17.07 -10.70 7.21
N GLY A 148 -17.91 -9.66 7.25
CA GLY A 148 -18.97 -9.40 6.26
C GLY A 148 -18.58 -8.45 5.12
N TYR A 149 -17.38 -7.89 5.12
CA TYR A 149 -16.89 -7.09 4.00
C TYR A 149 -16.27 -8.04 2.96
N MET A 150 -17.12 -8.70 2.16
CA MET A 150 -16.71 -9.20 0.85
C MET A 150 -16.51 -7.97 -0.03
N PRO A 151 -15.27 -7.52 -0.30
CA PRO A 151 -15.10 -6.56 -1.37
C PRO A 151 -15.52 -7.32 -2.62
N CYS A 152 -16.49 -6.77 -3.38
CA CYS A 152 -16.79 -7.25 -4.73
C CYS A 152 -15.45 -7.63 -5.37
N GLU A 153 -15.34 -8.84 -5.92
CA GLU A 153 -14.20 -9.20 -6.75
C GLU A 153 -14.15 -8.16 -7.85
N LEU A 154 -13.37 -7.13 -7.59
CA LEU A 154 -13.35 -5.96 -8.42
C LEU A 154 -12.55 -6.55 -9.61
N ASP A 155 -13.20 -6.56 -10.76
CA ASP A 155 -12.90 -7.38 -11.94
C ASP A 155 -11.71 -6.81 -12.76
N TRP A 156 -10.64 -6.42 -12.08
CA TRP A 156 -9.39 -5.84 -12.63
C TRP A 156 -8.23 -6.83 -12.52
N THR A 157 -8.52 -8.04 -12.02
CA THR A 157 -7.59 -9.16 -11.89
C THR A 157 -7.28 -9.83 -13.22
N ASP A 158 -8.17 -9.75 -14.23
CA ASP A 158 -7.92 -10.37 -15.53
C ASP A 158 -8.51 -9.57 -16.70
N PRO A 159 -7.70 -8.86 -17.50
CA PRO A 159 -8.18 -8.17 -18.70
C PRO A 159 -8.60 -9.12 -19.83
N TRP A 160 -8.46 -10.45 -19.65
CA TRP A 160 -8.74 -11.47 -20.66
C TRP A 160 -9.76 -12.51 -20.25
N LYS A 161 -10.52 -12.30 -19.17
CA LYS A 161 -11.70 -13.12 -18.90
C LYS A 161 -12.68 -12.92 -20.07
N ARG A 162 -12.71 -13.89 -20.99
CA ARG A 162 -13.79 -14.00 -21.98
C ARG A 162 -15.07 -14.23 -21.19
N ASN A 163 -16.00 -13.30 -21.33
CA ASN A 163 -17.39 -13.54 -20.96
C ASN A 163 -17.95 -14.49 -22.02
N ASP A 164 -17.81 -15.79 -21.78
CA ASP A 164 -18.62 -16.78 -22.47
C ASP A 164 -19.98 -16.81 -21.76
N LEU A 165 -20.90 -16.01 -22.29
CA LEU A 165 -22.35 -16.13 -22.16
C LEU A 165 -22.97 -15.91 -23.54
#